data_AF-A0A6L3A3Y0-F1
#
_entry.id   AF-A0A6L3A3Y0-F1
#
_cell.length_a   1.000
_cell.length_b   1.000
_cell.length_c   1.000
_cell.angle_alpha   90.00
_cell.angle_beta   90.00
_cell.angle_gamma   90.00
#
_symmetry.space_group_name_H-M   'P 1'
#
loop_
_entity.id
_entity.type
_entity.pdbx_description
1 polymer ?
#
loop_
_entity_poly.entity_id
_entity_poly.type
_entity_poly.pdbx_seq_one_letter_code
_entity_poly.pdbx_strand_id
1 'polypeptide(L)'
;MLAAVLAFSPALQGAIILLKDGSMIEGRIIEALSTATTIRVRTPFEERLINRRDIDRIFDEEAIDQTGLAKFEELPEAIRAVYNARADYRLGNYARVIERIEPFLQKEQNPVLKSEMTWLIIESKERFAKWDEVKPMLEALEKDGTPQDKLRAKAHREILEDNAEWDYSLRRVDKAWSRNFLPQDLRAAAQDPNALADPMMMRKALEEYCSQLVRNEKYGVETLRERMNPRKTIEAVRELPPAIRPDDVLKRMPYLEELKQAETSVLKAQAVLPGYADAFQLDLIRAEAEHLLFYVLGGMLEEALISSPLNLPLPQTLDAATREQWRRVCDEWLARTKPTEIVGEYLLNKLMGYPEQMRQEYHLLRDVYERLQEMRESVMRQRNR
;
A
#
# COMPACT_ATOMS: atom_id res chain seq x y z
N MET A 1 27.03 37.65 -3.59
CA MET A 1 25.98 37.52 -4.61
C MET A 1 26.52 36.62 -5.70
N LEU A 2 26.28 35.31 -5.59
CA LEU A 2 26.71 34.32 -6.58
C LEU A 2 25.53 33.40 -6.84
N ALA A 3 25.00 33.51 -8.06
CA ALA A 3 24.08 32.55 -8.63
C ALA A 3 24.87 31.29 -8.94
N ALA A 4 24.49 30.16 -8.33
CA ALA A 4 24.88 28.84 -8.79
C ALA A 4 23.61 28.15 -9.29
N VAL A 5 23.46 28.21 -10.61
CA VAL A 5 22.61 27.33 -11.40
C VAL A 5 23.08 25.90 -11.13
N LEU A 6 22.29 25.09 -10.46
CA LEU A 6 22.49 23.64 -10.48
C LEU A 6 21.69 23.09 -11.65
N ALA A 7 22.46 22.62 -12.63
CA ALA A 7 22.01 21.96 -13.83
C ALA A 7 21.25 20.67 -13.51
N PHE A 8 20.29 20.36 -14.40
CA PHE A 8 19.56 19.10 -14.46
C PHE A 8 20.49 17.88 -14.54
N SER A 9 20.13 16.80 -13.83
CA SER A 9 20.55 15.43 -14.11
C SER A 9 19.32 14.50 -14.03
N PRO A 10 19.26 13.41 -14.81
CA PRO A 10 18.02 12.70 -15.12
C PRO A 10 17.64 11.71 -14.01
N ALA A 11 16.33 11.63 -13.71
CA ALA A 11 15.64 10.48 -13.12
C ALA A 11 16.39 9.65 -12.04
N LEU A 12 16.70 10.27 -10.90
CA LEU A 12 17.25 9.68 -9.66
C LEU A 12 16.78 8.25 -9.39
N GLN A 13 17.54 7.21 -9.75
CA GLN A 13 17.36 5.85 -9.21
C GLN A 13 17.76 5.80 -7.72
N GLY A 14 16.84 5.31 -6.88
CA GLY A 14 17.08 4.90 -5.49
C GLY A 14 17.39 5.99 -4.46
N ALA A 15 16.42 6.81 -4.06
CA ALA A 15 16.62 7.77 -2.96
C ALA A 15 16.16 7.18 -1.61
N ILE A 16 16.90 7.45 -0.53
CA ILE A 16 16.38 7.29 0.83
C ILE A 16 15.89 8.67 1.29
N ILE A 17 14.61 8.77 1.66
CA ILE A 17 13.99 10.02 2.08
C ILE A 17 13.72 9.92 3.57
N LEU A 18 14.46 10.70 4.35
CA LEU A 18 14.24 10.85 5.78
C LEU A 18 13.24 11.98 6.01
N LEU A 19 12.13 11.64 6.66
CA LEU A 19 11.13 12.60 7.09
C LEU A 19 11.50 13.19 8.47
N LYS A 20 10.95 14.36 8.78
CA LYS A 20 11.14 15.05 10.08
C LYS A 20 10.54 14.30 11.25
N ASP A 21 9.58 13.42 10.99
CA ASP A 21 9.06 12.47 11.96
C ASP A 21 10.02 11.26 12.17
N GLY A 22 11.14 11.23 11.44
CA GLY A 22 12.17 10.21 11.52
C GLY A 22 11.91 8.98 10.64
N SER A 23 10.79 8.92 9.91
CA SER A 23 10.52 7.81 9.00
C SER A 23 11.43 7.86 7.78
N MET A 24 11.82 6.67 7.27
CA MET A 24 12.59 6.54 6.05
C MET A 24 11.75 5.93 4.95
N ILE A 25 11.81 6.53 3.77
CA ILE A 25 11.14 6.03 2.56
C ILE A 25 12.22 5.76 1.53
N GLU A 26 12.44 4.48 1.23
CA GLU A 26 13.33 4.04 0.17
C GLU A 26 12.56 4.02 -1.16
N GLY A 27 13.02 4.77 -2.15
CA GLY A 27 12.35 4.85 -3.45
C GLY A 27 12.94 5.86 -4.40
N ARG A 28 12.65 5.69 -5.69
CA ARG A 28 13.02 6.57 -6.78
C ARG A 28 12.25 7.89 -6.71
N ILE A 29 12.90 9.05 -6.63
CA ILE A 29 12.19 10.32 -6.81
C ILE A 29 11.90 10.50 -8.30
N ILE A 30 10.62 10.40 -8.67
CA ILE A 30 10.17 10.42 -10.08
C ILE A 30 9.85 11.84 -10.53
N GLU A 31 9.40 12.69 -9.60
CA GLU A 31 9.00 14.05 -9.91
C GLU A 31 9.40 14.99 -8.76
N ALA A 32 10.44 15.79 -9.00
CA ALA A 32 10.86 16.89 -8.16
C ALA A 32 10.77 18.18 -8.98
N LEU A 33 9.56 18.69 -9.20
CA LEU A 33 9.43 20.03 -9.78
C LEU A 33 9.98 21.04 -8.77
N SER A 34 10.85 21.94 -9.22
CA SER A 34 11.59 22.91 -8.39
C SER A 34 10.68 23.86 -7.59
N THR A 35 9.38 23.89 -7.89
CA THR A 35 8.35 24.70 -7.24
C THR A 35 7.27 23.88 -6.52
N ALA A 36 7.34 22.55 -6.53
CA ALA A 36 6.29 21.72 -5.93
C ALA A 36 6.44 21.62 -4.41
N THR A 37 5.33 21.82 -3.69
CA THR A 37 5.20 21.60 -2.25
C THR A 37 5.29 20.12 -1.86
N THR A 38 5.20 19.23 -2.85
CA THR A 38 5.23 17.77 -2.73
C THR A 38 6.28 17.19 -3.68
N ILE A 39 6.88 16.05 -3.30
CA ILE A 39 7.71 15.21 -4.17
C ILE A 39 7.00 13.87 -4.40
N ARG A 40 7.14 13.30 -5.60
CA ARG A 40 6.64 11.95 -5.91
C ARG A 40 7.77 10.94 -5.88
N VAL A 41 7.57 9.85 -5.15
CA VAL A 41 8.57 8.84 -4.84
C VAL A 41 8.03 7.46 -5.20
N ARG A 42 8.63 6.78 -6.18
CA ARG A 42 8.37 5.36 -6.47
C ARG A 42 9.19 4.50 -5.52
N THR A 43 8.57 4.04 -4.45
CA THR A 43 9.14 2.96 -3.64
C THR A 43 9.13 1.65 -4.44
N PRO A 44 9.80 0.58 -3.98
CA PRO A 44 9.67 -0.74 -4.59
C PRO A 44 8.22 -1.26 -4.67
N PHE A 45 7.34 -0.71 -3.84
CA PHE A 45 5.97 -1.21 -3.61
C PHE A 45 4.88 -0.31 -4.22
N GLU A 46 5.09 1.00 -4.21
CA GLU A 46 4.09 1.98 -4.62
C GLU A 46 4.69 3.37 -4.88
N GLU A 47 3.95 4.22 -5.58
CA GLU A 47 4.26 5.65 -5.69
C GLU A 47 3.63 6.44 -4.54
N ARG A 48 4.45 7.18 -3.79
CA ARG A 48 4.04 8.05 -2.69
C ARG A 48 4.22 9.51 -3.02
N LEU A 49 3.27 10.33 -2.59
CA LEU A 49 3.40 11.79 -2.55
C LEU A 49 3.83 12.20 -1.13
N ILE A 50 4.96 12.87 -1.02
CA ILE A 50 5.51 13.35 0.25
C ILE A 50 5.56 14.87 0.23
N ASN A 51 5.02 15.53 1.25
CA ASN A 51 5.16 16.97 1.40
C ASN A 51 6.62 17.33 1.70
N ARG A 52 7.18 18.26 0.94
CA ARG A 52 8.59 18.67 1.06
C ARG A 52 8.92 19.26 2.43
N ARG A 53 7.95 19.90 3.10
CA ARG A 53 8.11 20.45 4.46
C ARG A 53 8.30 19.37 5.53
N ASP A 54 7.80 18.16 5.26
CA ASP A 54 7.84 17.02 6.18
C ASP A 54 9.12 16.19 5.96
N ILE A 55 9.94 16.55 4.96
CA ILE A 55 11.23 15.93 4.68
C ILE A 55 12.30 16.63 5.50
N ASP A 56 13.09 15.83 6.22
CA ASP A 56 14.31 16.28 6.87
C ASP A 56 15.48 16.25 5.88
N ARG A 57 15.71 15.09 5.24
CA ARG A 57 16.83 14.88 4.30
C ARG A 57 16.46 13.91 3.19
N ILE A 58 17.06 14.09 2.02
CA ILE A 58 17.01 13.16 0.89
C ILE A 58 18.44 12.72 0.61
N PHE A 59 18.64 11.41 0.49
CA PHE A 59 19.90 10.79 0.12
C PHE A 59 19.76 10.26 -1.31
N ASP A 60 20.57 10.75 -2.25
CA ASP A 60 20.57 10.31 -3.66
C ASP A 60 21.55 9.13 -3.87
N GLU A 61 21.11 8.00 -4.43
CA GLU A 61 22.02 6.90 -4.85
C GLU A 61 22.75 7.19 -6.17
N GLU A 62 22.29 8.09 -7.04
CA GLU A 62 22.96 8.33 -8.35
C GLU A 62 24.24 9.19 -8.31
N ALA A 63 24.77 9.48 -7.11
CA ALA A 63 26.15 9.93 -6.91
C ALA A 63 27.14 8.78 -6.62
N ILE A 64 26.71 7.52 -6.79
CA ILE A 64 27.52 6.34 -6.46
C ILE A 64 28.65 6.06 -7.48
N ASP A 65 28.64 6.67 -8.68
CA ASP A 65 29.61 6.31 -9.71
C ASP A 65 30.62 7.38 -10.14
N GLN A 66 30.82 8.48 -9.39
CA GLN A 66 32.07 9.24 -9.60
C GLN A 66 32.61 10.17 -8.51
N THR A 67 31.86 10.57 -7.47
CA THR A 67 32.48 11.36 -6.39
C THR A 67 31.67 11.28 -5.10
N GLY A 68 32.16 10.51 -4.13
CA GLY A 68 31.78 10.70 -2.73
C GLY A 68 30.67 9.79 -2.24
N LEU A 69 31.02 8.52 -2.01
CA LEU A 69 30.62 7.87 -0.76
C LEU A 69 30.73 8.92 0.36
N ALA A 70 29.66 9.19 1.11
CA ALA A 70 29.92 9.26 2.53
C ALA A 70 30.55 7.89 2.82
N LYS A 71 31.88 7.82 2.96
CA LYS A 71 32.56 6.53 3.21
C LYS A 71 31.76 5.87 4.31
N PHE A 72 31.56 4.56 4.27
CA PHE A 72 30.89 3.85 5.37
C PHE A 72 31.39 4.36 6.74
N GLU A 73 32.67 4.77 6.80
CA GLU A 73 33.39 5.47 7.89
C GLU A 73 32.80 6.81 8.38
N GLU A 74 32.12 7.58 7.54
CA GLU A 74 31.52 8.89 7.79
C GLU A 74 30.08 8.81 8.35
N LEU A 75 29.45 7.63 8.31
CA LEU A 75 28.14 7.41 8.94
C LEU A 75 28.26 7.49 10.47
N PRO A 76 27.20 7.96 11.17
CA PRO A 76 27.13 7.89 12.63
C PRO A 76 27.46 6.50 13.16
N GLU A 77 28.19 6.42 14.27
CA GLU A 77 28.70 5.15 14.81
C GLU A 77 27.58 4.12 15.07
N ALA A 78 26.45 4.57 15.60
CA ALA A 78 25.25 3.75 15.81
C ALA A 78 24.69 3.16 14.51
N ILE A 79 24.69 3.93 13.41
CA ILE A 79 24.23 3.47 12.10
C ILE A 79 25.21 2.46 11.51
N ARG A 80 26.52 2.74 11.58
CA ARG A 80 27.56 1.78 11.17
C ARG A 80 27.47 0.47 11.93
N ALA A 81 27.18 0.55 13.23
CA ALA A 81 26.98 -0.61 14.08
C ALA A 81 25.81 -1.47 13.57
N VAL A 82 24.67 -0.87 13.20
CA VAL A 82 23.52 -1.58 12.62
C VAL A 82 23.84 -2.23 11.28
N TYR A 83 24.51 -1.53 10.36
CA TYR A 83 24.90 -2.11 9.06
C TYR A 83 25.84 -3.30 9.23
N ASN A 84 26.87 -3.16 10.07
CA ASN A 84 27.79 -4.26 10.38
C ASN A 84 27.09 -5.41 11.09
N ALA A 85 26.17 -5.12 12.01
CA ALA A 85 25.36 -6.12 12.70
C ALA A 85 24.46 -6.90 11.73
N ARG A 86 23.83 -6.23 10.75
CA ARG A 86 23.07 -6.90 9.69
C ARG A 86 23.96 -7.82 8.84
N ALA A 87 25.18 -7.40 8.55
CA ALA A 87 26.16 -8.25 7.86
C ALA A 87 26.55 -9.47 8.70
N ASP A 88 26.87 -9.25 9.99
CA ASP A 88 27.16 -10.32 10.95
C ASP A 88 25.97 -11.31 11.05
N TYR A 89 24.74 -10.81 11.10
CA TYR A 89 23.52 -11.62 11.14
C TYR A 89 23.37 -12.51 9.89
N ARG A 90 23.57 -11.93 8.69
CA ARG A 90 23.52 -12.69 7.42
C ARG A 90 24.60 -13.76 7.33
N LEU A 91 25.74 -13.55 7.97
CA LEU A 91 26.84 -14.51 8.05
C LEU A 91 26.66 -15.56 9.18
N GLY A 92 25.58 -15.48 9.96
CA GLY A 92 25.33 -16.38 11.09
C GLY A 92 26.09 -16.04 12.37
N ASN A 93 26.76 -14.88 12.44
CA ASN A 93 27.55 -14.44 13.58
C ASN A 93 26.69 -13.76 14.66
N TYR A 94 25.62 -14.41 15.11
CA TYR A 94 24.59 -13.82 15.98
C TYR A 94 25.11 -13.28 17.32
N ALA A 95 26.16 -13.88 17.90
CA ALA A 95 26.77 -13.36 19.12
C ALA A 95 27.42 -11.98 18.89
N ARG A 96 28.11 -11.81 17.75
CA ARG A 96 28.75 -10.53 17.37
C ARG A 96 27.73 -9.44 17.09
N VAL A 97 26.55 -9.81 16.59
CA VAL A 97 25.41 -8.89 16.43
C VAL A 97 25.07 -8.25 17.78
N ILE A 98 24.86 -9.07 18.81
CA ILE A 98 24.48 -8.60 20.14
C ILE A 98 25.60 -7.72 20.73
N GLU A 99 26.84 -8.20 20.73
CA GLU A 99 28.02 -7.46 21.24
C GLU A 99 28.18 -6.09 20.59
N ARG A 100 27.87 -5.99 19.29
CA ARG A 100 28.00 -4.77 18.51
C ARG A 100 26.88 -3.77 18.78
N ILE A 101 25.65 -4.23 18.96
CA ILE A 101 24.47 -3.37 19.08
C ILE A 101 24.22 -2.91 20.52
N GLU A 102 24.42 -3.79 21.49
CA GLU A 102 24.06 -3.55 22.89
C GLU A 102 24.67 -2.26 23.51
N PRO A 103 25.93 -1.87 23.20
CA PRO A 103 26.51 -0.61 23.70
C PRO A 103 25.82 0.65 23.20
N PHE A 104 25.17 0.59 22.03
CA PHE A 104 24.50 1.74 21.40
C PHE A 104 23.03 1.83 21.80
N LEU A 105 22.36 0.68 21.99
CA LEU A 105 20.92 0.61 22.24
C LEU A 105 20.47 1.50 23.42
N GLN A 106 21.24 1.51 24.52
CA GLN A 106 20.91 2.28 25.73
C GLN A 106 21.04 3.80 25.53
N LYS A 107 21.88 4.23 24.60
CA LYS A 107 22.20 5.64 24.34
C LYS A 107 21.41 6.21 23.16
N GLU A 108 20.78 5.34 22.37
CA GLU A 108 20.06 5.73 21.17
C GLU A 108 18.74 6.45 21.52
N GLN A 109 18.59 7.66 20.97
CA GLN A 109 17.41 8.50 21.16
C GLN A 109 16.48 8.43 19.94
N ASN A 110 16.99 8.03 18.78
CA ASN A 110 16.18 7.84 17.59
C ASN A 110 15.32 6.57 17.75
N PRO A 111 13.97 6.69 17.79
CA PRO A 111 13.09 5.56 18.05
C PRO A 111 13.13 4.50 16.95
N VAL A 112 13.37 4.88 15.69
CA VAL A 112 13.46 3.95 14.55
C VAL A 112 14.74 3.14 14.64
N LEU A 113 15.88 3.82 14.85
CA LEU A 113 17.16 3.14 14.97
C LEU A 113 17.20 2.24 16.22
N LYS A 114 16.59 2.69 17.32
CA LYS A 114 16.41 1.89 18.54
C LYS A 114 15.54 0.65 18.30
N SER A 115 14.44 0.79 17.56
CA SER A 115 13.60 -0.36 17.18
C SER A 115 14.39 -1.37 16.35
N GLU A 116 15.10 -0.92 15.31
CA GLU A 116 15.93 -1.77 14.45
C GLU A 116 17.00 -2.54 15.25
N MET A 117 17.72 -1.83 16.13
CA MET A 117 18.69 -2.43 17.05
C MET A 117 18.04 -3.48 17.97
N THR A 118 16.86 -3.18 18.50
CA THR A 118 16.12 -4.09 19.38
C THR A 118 15.73 -5.37 18.63
N TRP A 119 15.21 -5.25 17.41
CA TRP A 119 14.86 -6.40 16.57
C TRP A 119 16.06 -7.27 16.22
N LEU A 120 17.21 -6.67 15.87
CA LEU A 120 18.44 -7.43 15.62
C LEU A 120 18.88 -8.26 16.85
N ILE A 121 18.72 -7.70 18.06
CA ILE A 121 19.01 -8.43 19.29
C ILE A 121 18.00 -9.56 19.52
N ILE A 122 16.70 -9.27 19.36
CA ILE A 122 15.63 -10.28 19.52
C ILE A 122 15.89 -11.45 18.57
N GLU A 123 15.99 -11.18 17.27
CA GLU A 123 16.19 -12.20 16.25
C GLU A 123 17.46 -13.03 16.51
N SER A 124 18.55 -12.38 16.96
CA SER A 124 19.80 -13.06 17.31
C SER A 124 19.64 -13.97 18.53
N LYS A 125 18.89 -13.54 19.55
CA LYS A 125 18.58 -14.36 20.74
C LYS A 125 17.66 -15.53 20.40
N GLU A 126 16.72 -15.36 19.46
CA GLU A 126 15.90 -16.45 18.93
C GLU A 126 16.76 -17.55 18.31
N ARG A 127 17.83 -17.19 17.57
CA ARG A 127 18.74 -18.19 16.97
C ARG A 127 19.46 -19.04 18.01
N PHE A 128 19.65 -18.52 19.22
CA PHE A 128 20.21 -19.25 20.36
C PHE A 128 19.16 -19.94 21.23
N ALA A 129 17.89 -19.95 20.82
CA ALA A 129 16.78 -20.49 21.60
C ALA A 129 16.67 -19.89 23.03
N LYS A 130 17.08 -18.62 23.19
CA LYS A 130 17.01 -17.88 24.47
C LYS A 130 15.61 -17.31 24.71
N TRP A 131 14.61 -18.19 24.76
CA TRP A 131 13.20 -17.83 24.77
C TRP A 131 12.76 -17.07 26.03
N ASP A 132 13.43 -17.34 27.15
CA ASP A 132 13.30 -16.67 28.44
C ASP A 132 13.73 -15.20 28.39
N GLU A 133 14.71 -14.87 27.55
CA GLU A 133 15.13 -13.49 27.29
C GLU A 133 14.29 -12.83 26.18
N VAL A 134 13.91 -13.60 25.13
CA VAL A 134 13.15 -13.09 23.98
C VAL A 134 11.72 -12.67 24.36
N LYS A 135 11.00 -13.50 25.13
CA LYS A 135 9.59 -13.24 25.47
C LYS A 135 9.39 -11.89 26.18
N PRO A 136 10.13 -11.54 27.24
CA PRO A 136 10.02 -10.23 27.88
C PRO A 136 10.33 -9.05 26.95
N MET A 137 11.26 -9.23 25.99
CA MET A 137 11.56 -8.18 25.01
C MET A 137 10.40 -7.97 24.03
N LEU A 138 9.76 -9.05 23.58
CA LEU A 138 8.55 -8.99 22.74
C LEU A 138 7.39 -8.34 23.48
N GLU A 139 7.18 -8.69 24.76
CA GLU A 139 6.15 -8.06 25.61
C GLU A 139 6.39 -6.55 25.79
N ALA A 140 7.65 -6.14 25.97
CA ALA A 140 8.02 -4.73 26.04
C ALA A 140 7.73 -3.98 24.73
N LEU A 141 8.03 -4.58 23.58
CA LEU A 141 7.71 -4.00 22.27
C LEU A 141 6.20 -3.93 22.01
N GLU A 142 5.43 -4.96 22.41
CA GLU A 142 3.97 -4.96 22.29
C GLU A 142 3.33 -3.83 23.12
N LYS A 143 3.90 -3.53 24.28
CA LYS A 143 3.43 -2.46 25.16
C LYS A 143 3.85 -1.07 24.69
N ASP A 144 5.15 -0.87 24.49
CA ASP A 144 5.78 0.46 24.40
C ASP A 144 6.44 0.75 23.02
N GLY A 145 6.43 -0.21 22.09
CA GLY A 145 7.01 -0.07 20.75
C GLY A 145 6.19 0.79 19.78
N THR A 146 6.73 1.00 18.57
CA THR A 146 5.99 1.67 17.48
C THR A 146 4.78 0.81 17.04
N PRO A 147 3.77 1.36 16.35
CA PRO A 147 2.63 0.57 15.87
C PRO A 147 3.02 -0.68 15.06
N GLN A 148 4.10 -0.60 14.27
CA GLN A 148 4.64 -1.74 13.52
C GLN A 148 5.30 -2.76 14.45
N ASP A 149 6.12 -2.30 15.40
CA ASP A 149 6.76 -3.17 16.40
C ASP A 149 5.73 -3.95 17.20
N LYS A 150 4.62 -3.30 17.59
CA LYS A 150 3.55 -3.97 18.35
C LYS A 150 2.97 -5.15 17.59
N LEU A 151 2.70 -4.97 16.31
CA LEU A 151 2.14 -6.02 15.46
C LEU A 151 3.13 -7.15 15.23
N ARG A 152 4.38 -6.81 14.93
CA ARG A 152 5.44 -7.80 14.70
C ARG A 152 5.79 -8.57 15.98
N ALA A 153 5.90 -7.88 17.12
CA ALA A 153 6.17 -8.49 18.42
C ALA A 153 5.04 -9.44 18.84
N LYS A 154 3.79 -9.02 18.64
CA LYS A 154 2.61 -9.85 18.86
C LYS A 154 2.68 -11.13 18.03
N ALA A 155 2.97 -11.04 16.73
CA ALA A 155 3.05 -12.20 15.85
C ALA A 155 4.13 -13.21 16.31
N HIS A 156 5.34 -12.72 16.60
CA HIS A 156 6.41 -13.57 17.14
C HIS A 156 6.01 -14.21 18.47
N ARG A 157 5.41 -13.45 19.39
CA ARG A 157 4.98 -13.95 20.70
C ARG A 157 3.89 -15.02 20.57
N GLU A 158 2.85 -14.77 19.79
CA GLU A 158 1.77 -15.74 19.56
C GLU A 158 2.32 -17.04 18.95
N ILE A 159 3.23 -16.97 17.97
CA ILE A 159 3.91 -18.15 17.41
C ILE A 159 4.69 -18.91 18.49
N LEU A 160 5.45 -18.22 19.34
CA LEU A 160 6.21 -18.87 20.41
C LEU A 160 5.31 -19.49 21.48
N GLU A 161 4.21 -18.83 21.84
CA GLU A 161 3.22 -19.34 22.80
C GLU A 161 2.50 -20.57 22.24
N ASP A 162 2.10 -20.51 20.98
CA ASP A 162 1.47 -21.60 20.27
C ASP A 162 2.34 -22.84 20.11
N ASN A 163 3.64 -22.75 20.38
CA ASN A 163 4.59 -23.85 20.21
C ASN A 163 5.38 -24.16 21.49
N ALA A 164 5.10 -23.49 22.61
CA ALA A 164 5.87 -23.60 23.85
C ALA A 164 5.83 -25.02 24.47
N GLU A 165 4.70 -25.71 24.36
CA GLU A 165 4.53 -27.07 24.91
C GLU A 165 5.28 -28.17 24.13
N TRP A 166 5.81 -27.83 22.95
CA TRP A 166 6.53 -28.76 22.06
C TRP A 166 8.01 -28.40 21.92
N ASP A 167 8.63 -27.93 23.01
CA ASP A 167 10.02 -27.47 23.02
C ASP A 167 10.33 -26.47 21.89
N TYR A 168 9.38 -25.59 21.57
CA TYR A 168 9.48 -24.61 20.48
C TYR A 168 9.72 -25.23 19.09
N SER A 169 9.29 -26.48 18.89
CA SER A 169 9.10 -27.08 17.57
C SER A 169 7.94 -26.38 16.84
N LEU A 170 8.05 -26.17 15.53
CA LEU A 170 6.95 -25.58 14.74
C LEU A 170 5.86 -26.62 14.46
N ARG A 171 4.87 -26.69 15.35
CA ARG A 171 3.69 -27.56 15.24
C ARG A 171 2.49 -26.83 14.68
N ARG A 172 2.30 -25.57 15.04
CA ARG A 172 1.13 -24.79 14.62
C ARG A 172 1.40 -23.29 14.57
N VAL A 173 0.53 -22.57 13.87
CA VAL A 173 0.41 -21.11 13.91
C VAL A 173 -1.09 -20.80 14.00
N ASP A 174 -1.54 -20.31 15.14
CA ASP A 174 -2.96 -20.20 15.53
C ASP A 174 -3.71 -21.51 15.22
N LYS A 175 -4.58 -21.50 14.21
CA LYS A 175 -5.44 -22.62 13.83
C LYS A 175 -4.79 -23.58 12.83
N ALA A 176 -3.67 -23.20 12.22
CA ALA A 176 -3.04 -23.97 11.15
C ALA A 176 -1.96 -24.89 11.70
N TRP A 177 -2.07 -26.20 11.43
CA TRP A 177 -1.01 -27.16 11.71
C TRP A 177 0.12 -27.02 10.69
N SER A 178 1.37 -27.21 11.12
CA SER A 178 2.55 -27.06 10.26
C SER A 178 2.54 -27.97 9.04
N ARG A 179 1.93 -29.15 9.13
CA ARG A 179 1.71 -30.04 7.97
C ARG A 179 0.84 -29.43 6.85
N ASN A 180 0.02 -28.41 7.15
CA ASN A 180 -0.90 -27.80 6.20
C ASN A 180 -0.23 -26.69 5.37
N PHE A 181 0.77 -26.00 5.93
CA PHE A 181 1.43 -24.87 5.26
C PHE A 181 2.91 -25.10 4.96
N LEU A 182 3.56 -26.08 5.62
CA LEU A 182 4.93 -26.45 5.29
C LEU A 182 4.98 -27.45 4.12
N PRO A 183 5.95 -27.26 3.20
CA PRO A 183 6.25 -28.24 2.17
C PRO A 183 6.83 -29.52 2.80
N GLN A 184 6.71 -30.64 2.09
CA GLN A 184 6.97 -31.98 2.63
C GLN A 184 8.40 -32.15 3.18
N ASP A 185 9.37 -31.53 2.54
CA ASP A 185 10.79 -31.52 2.91
C ASP A 185 11.08 -30.80 4.24
N LEU A 186 10.32 -29.77 4.59
CA LEU A 186 10.52 -29.00 5.83
C LEU A 186 9.75 -29.58 7.03
N ARG A 187 8.80 -30.49 6.82
CA ARG A 187 7.94 -31.03 7.89
C ARG A 187 8.67 -31.85 8.92
N ALA A 188 9.79 -32.49 8.59
CA ALA A 188 10.58 -33.24 9.56
C ALA A 188 11.35 -32.28 10.46
N ALA A 189 12.09 -31.34 9.86
CA ALA A 189 12.86 -30.33 10.59
C ALA A 189 12.00 -29.43 11.49
N ALA A 190 10.74 -29.15 11.10
CA ALA A 190 9.80 -28.42 11.93
C ALA A 190 9.44 -29.11 13.26
N GLN A 191 9.69 -30.43 13.37
CA GLN A 191 9.37 -31.23 14.55
C GLN A 191 10.54 -31.34 15.52
N ASP A 192 11.72 -30.90 15.11
CA ASP A 192 12.91 -30.93 15.95
C ASP A 192 12.77 -29.92 17.11
N PRO A 193 13.26 -30.25 18.31
CA PRO A 193 13.29 -29.31 19.42
C PRO A 193 13.97 -28.00 19.01
N ASN A 194 13.37 -26.87 19.37
CA ASN A 194 13.79 -25.53 18.99
C ASN A 194 13.83 -25.27 17.48
N ALA A 195 13.01 -25.95 16.67
CA ALA A 195 12.92 -25.67 15.23
C ALA A 195 12.69 -24.17 14.92
N LEU A 196 11.96 -23.43 15.78
CA LEU A 196 11.76 -21.99 15.62
C LEU A 196 13.04 -21.13 15.74
N ALA A 197 14.13 -21.68 16.30
CA ALA A 197 15.45 -21.04 16.30
C ALA A 197 16.09 -21.04 14.90
N ASP A 198 15.59 -21.83 13.96
CA ASP A 198 16.00 -21.77 12.55
C ASP A 198 15.34 -20.56 11.85
N PRO A 199 16.12 -19.70 11.15
CA PRO A 199 15.58 -18.50 10.47
C PRO A 199 14.51 -18.82 9.44
N MET A 200 14.68 -19.91 8.69
CA MET A 200 13.74 -20.35 7.68
C MET A 200 12.44 -20.84 8.33
N MET A 201 12.51 -21.59 9.44
CA MET A 201 11.31 -22.05 10.15
C MET A 201 10.51 -20.89 10.75
N MET A 202 11.18 -19.95 11.42
CA MET A 202 10.51 -18.75 11.93
C MET A 202 9.88 -17.94 10.79
N ARG A 203 10.61 -17.77 9.67
CA ARG A 203 10.06 -17.09 8.49
C ARG A 203 8.81 -17.79 7.94
N LYS A 204 8.81 -19.13 7.85
CA LYS A 204 7.64 -19.90 7.40
C LYS A 204 6.44 -19.76 8.36
N ALA A 205 6.70 -19.71 9.66
CA ALA A 205 5.66 -19.46 10.65
C ALA A 205 5.07 -18.04 10.49
N LEU A 206 5.90 -17.02 10.28
CA LEU A 206 5.47 -15.64 10.02
C LEU A 206 4.72 -15.50 8.69
N GLU A 207 5.18 -16.16 7.62
CA GLU A 207 4.48 -16.19 6.34
C GLU A 207 3.06 -16.78 6.49
N GLU A 208 2.92 -17.86 7.25
CA GLU A 208 1.59 -18.43 7.56
C GLU A 208 0.74 -17.49 8.42
N TYR A 209 1.33 -16.87 9.45
CA TYR A 209 0.63 -15.88 10.26
C TYR A 209 0.08 -14.72 9.40
N CYS A 210 0.92 -14.17 8.52
CA CYS A 210 0.52 -13.14 7.56
C CYS A 210 -0.53 -13.65 6.56
N SER A 211 -0.44 -14.89 6.10
CA SER A 211 -1.44 -15.55 5.24
C SER A 211 -2.82 -15.55 5.89
N GLN A 212 -2.91 -15.92 7.17
CA GLN A 212 -4.16 -15.95 7.92
C GLN A 212 -4.75 -14.54 8.14
N LEU A 213 -3.90 -13.50 8.24
CA LEU A 213 -4.35 -12.12 8.30
C LEU A 213 -4.99 -11.67 6.98
N VAL A 214 -4.31 -11.86 5.85
CA VAL A 214 -4.76 -11.32 4.54
C VAL A 214 -5.86 -12.17 3.88
N ARG A 215 -5.90 -13.48 4.17
CA ARG A 215 -6.93 -14.42 3.69
C ARG A 215 -8.06 -14.62 4.69
N ASN A 216 -8.22 -13.68 5.62
CA ASN A 216 -9.25 -13.80 6.64
C ASN A 216 -10.65 -13.85 6.01
N GLU A 217 -11.42 -14.90 6.30
CA GLU A 217 -12.76 -15.10 5.73
C GLU A 217 -13.77 -13.98 6.07
N LYS A 218 -13.48 -13.14 7.06
CA LYS A 218 -14.38 -12.05 7.47
C LYS A 218 -14.12 -10.74 6.74
N TYR A 219 -12.88 -10.51 6.29
CA TYR A 219 -12.43 -9.21 5.81
C TYR A 219 -11.24 -9.27 4.83
N GLY A 220 -10.95 -10.42 4.24
CA GLY A 220 -9.91 -10.56 3.22
C GLY A 220 -10.32 -9.97 1.87
N VAL A 221 -9.38 -9.94 0.92
CA VAL A 221 -9.63 -9.43 -0.44
C VAL A 221 -10.76 -10.18 -1.14
N GLU A 222 -10.79 -11.51 -1.02
CA GLU A 222 -11.87 -12.32 -1.59
C GLU A 222 -13.22 -12.02 -0.92
N THR A 223 -13.24 -11.84 0.41
CA THR A 223 -14.46 -11.45 1.11
C THR A 223 -14.97 -10.09 0.67
N LEU A 224 -14.08 -9.12 0.40
CA LEU A 224 -14.45 -7.84 -0.18
C LEU A 224 -15.12 -8.03 -1.55
N ARG A 225 -14.50 -8.82 -2.44
CA ARG A 225 -15.06 -9.15 -3.77
C ARG A 225 -16.46 -9.74 -3.68
N GLU A 226 -16.67 -10.69 -2.78
CA GLU A 226 -17.97 -11.33 -2.57
C GLU A 226 -19.03 -10.38 -2.00
N ARG A 227 -18.63 -9.39 -1.19
CA ARG A 227 -19.54 -8.44 -0.56
C ARG A 227 -19.86 -7.21 -1.41
N MET A 228 -19.00 -6.87 -2.36
CA MET A 228 -19.25 -5.78 -3.30
C MET A 228 -20.51 -6.10 -4.13
N ASN A 229 -21.49 -5.20 -4.07
CA ASN A 229 -22.77 -5.37 -4.74
C ASN A 229 -22.97 -4.28 -5.79
N PRO A 230 -22.93 -4.62 -7.09
CA PRO A 230 -23.02 -3.62 -8.16
C PRO A 230 -24.29 -2.78 -8.10
N ARG A 231 -25.44 -3.37 -7.73
CA ARG A 231 -26.71 -2.64 -7.66
C ARG A 231 -26.68 -1.57 -6.58
N LYS A 232 -26.26 -1.94 -5.36
CA LYS A 232 -26.11 -0.97 -4.25
C LYS A 232 -25.08 0.10 -4.59
N THR A 233 -24.00 -0.27 -5.27
CA THR A 233 -22.98 0.71 -5.70
C THR A 233 -23.54 1.67 -6.74
N ILE A 234 -24.28 1.19 -7.75
CA ILE A 234 -24.94 2.05 -8.74
C ILE A 234 -25.94 3.01 -8.07
N GLU A 235 -26.74 2.52 -7.12
CA GLU A 235 -27.66 3.35 -6.33
C GLU A 235 -26.90 4.46 -5.59
N ALA A 236 -25.86 4.10 -4.84
CA ALA A 236 -25.01 5.07 -4.13
C ALA A 236 -24.33 6.08 -5.08
N VAL A 237 -23.90 5.62 -6.26
CA VAL A 237 -23.29 6.49 -7.29
C VAL A 237 -24.32 7.48 -7.84
N ARG A 238 -25.55 7.05 -8.13
CA ARG A 238 -26.61 7.94 -8.63
C ARG A 238 -27.00 9.03 -7.62
N GLU A 239 -26.82 8.75 -6.33
CA GLU A 239 -27.08 9.70 -5.24
C GLU A 239 -25.89 10.64 -4.94
N LEU A 240 -24.78 10.55 -5.68
CA LEU A 240 -23.63 11.41 -5.46
C LEU A 240 -23.98 12.90 -5.69
N PRO A 241 -23.55 13.80 -4.78
CA PRO A 241 -23.69 15.23 -4.99
C PRO A 241 -22.96 15.68 -6.28
N PRO A 242 -23.55 16.54 -7.12
CA PRO A 242 -22.92 16.99 -8.37
C PRO A 242 -21.57 17.70 -8.20
N ALA A 243 -21.32 18.26 -7.01
CA ALA A 243 -20.11 18.99 -6.64
C ALA A 243 -19.18 18.19 -5.70
N ILE A 244 -19.40 16.87 -5.55
CA ILE A 244 -18.49 16.03 -4.76
C ILE A 244 -17.11 16.01 -5.43
N ARG A 245 -16.06 16.06 -4.61
CA ARG A 245 -14.69 15.91 -5.09
C ARG A 245 -14.41 14.44 -5.42
N PRO A 246 -13.62 14.13 -6.46
CA PRO A 246 -13.23 12.76 -6.77
C PRO A 246 -12.68 11.99 -5.55
N ASP A 247 -11.85 12.62 -4.73
CA ASP A 247 -11.26 11.99 -3.52
C ASP A 247 -12.29 11.62 -2.44
N ASP A 248 -13.49 12.22 -2.48
CA ASP A 248 -14.57 11.97 -1.53
C ASP A 248 -15.55 10.89 -2.02
N VAL A 249 -15.41 10.41 -3.27
CA VAL A 249 -16.27 9.38 -3.87
C VAL A 249 -16.25 8.10 -3.04
N LEU A 250 -15.05 7.65 -2.65
CA LEU A 250 -14.88 6.44 -1.85
C LEU A 250 -15.66 6.49 -0.52
N LYS A 251 -15.77 7.67 0.09
CA LYS A 251 -16.50 7.87 1.37
C LYS A 251 -18.01 7.60 1.25
N ARG A 252 -18.54 7.54 0.02
CA ARG A 252 -19.95 7.28 -0.29
C ARG A 252 -20.19 5.86 -0.77
N MET A 253 -19.15 5.06 -0.94
CA MET A 253 -19.30 3.69 -1.44
C MET A 253 -19.85 2.77 -0.35
N PRO A 254 -20.81 1.89 -0.69
CA PRO A 254 -21.46 1.02 0.29
C PRO A 254 -20.53 -0.09 0.81
N TYR A 255 -19.38 -0.30 0.18
CA TYR A 255 -18.36 -1.30 0.55
C TYR A 255 -17.15 -0.70 1.29
N LEU A 256 -17.22 0.58 1.68
CA LEU A 256 -16.08 1.31 2.28
C LEU A 256 -15.53 0.62 3.54
N GLU A 257 -16.40 0.15 4.41
CA GLU A 257 -15.98 -0.45 5.67
C GLU A 257 -15.30 -1.80 5.45
N GLU A 258 -15.81 -2.61 4.52
CA GLU A 258 -15.16 -3.84 4.08
C GLU A 258 -13.78 -3.56 3.47
N LEU A 259 -13.67 -2.53 2.61
CA LEU A 259 -12.39 -2.14 2.01
C LEU A 259 -11.38 -1.75 3.09
N LYS A 260 -11.76 -0.89 4.04
CA LYS A 260 -10.89 -0.48 5.17
C LYS A 260 -10.45 -1.66 6.02
N GLN A 261 -11.33 -2.64 6.26
CA GLN A 261 -10.98 -3.84 7.03
C GLN A 261 -9.97 -4.71 6.28
N ALA A 262 -10.11 -4.83 4.96
CA ALA A 262 -9.17 -5.57 4.13
C ALA A 262 -7.82 -4.85 4.01
N GLU A 263 -7.82 -3.54 3.79
CA GLU A 263 -6.62 -2.68 3.81
C GLU A 263 -5.90 -2.80 5.16
N THR A 264 -6.63 -2.74 6.27
CA THR A 264 -6.05 -2.89 7.61
C THR A 264 -5.34 -4.24 7.78
N SER A 265 -5.89 -5.30 7.19
CA SER A 265 -5.31 -6.64 7.27
C SER A 265 -4.02 -6.77 6.45
N VAL A 266 -4.00 -6.16 5.26
CA VAL A 266 -2.80 -6.03 4.43
C VAL A 266 -1.72 -5.22 5.15
N LEU A 267 -2.08 -4.08 5.76
CA LEU A 267 -1.14 -3.25 6.53
C LEU A 267 -0.57 -4.00 7.74
N LYS A 268 -1.39 -4.81 8.43
CA LYS A 268 -0.92 -5.64 9.54
C LYS A 268 0.09 -6.69 9.05
N ALA A 269 -0.20 -7.36 7.94
CA ALA A 269 0.73 -8.33 7.38
C ALA A 269 2.05 -7.68 6.93
N GLN A 270 2.00 -6.49 6.31
CA GLN A 270 3.20 -5.74 5.93
C GLN A 270 4.04 -5.30 7.14
N ALA A 271 3.40 -4.99 8.26
CA ALA A 271 4.10 -4.64 9.50
C ALA A 271 4.81 -5.85 10.13
N VAL A 272 4.23 -7.05 10.02
CA VAL A 272 4.83 -8.30 10.52
C VAL A 272 5.97 -8.76 9.63
N LEU A 273 5.74 -8.80 8.31
CA LEU A 273 6.70 -9.25 7.31
C LEU A 273 6.69 -8.31 6.10
N PRO A 274 7.59 -7.30 6.07
CA PRO A 274 7.67 -6.36 4.96
C PRO A 274 7.87 -7.07 3.61
N GLY A 275 7.10 -6.63 2.60
CA GLY A 275 7.08 -7.18 1.25
C GLY A 275 6.15 -8.40 1.07
N TYR A 276 5.59 -8.95 2.14
CA TYR A 276 4.68 -10.10 2.02
C TYR A 276 3.34 -9.73 1.39
N ALA A 277 2.82 -8.55 1.74
CA ALA A 277 1.43 -8.19 1.46
C ALA A 277 1.25 -7.37 0.17
N ASP A 278 2.33 -7.06 -0.57
CA ASP A 278 2.29 -6.18 -1.74
C ASP A 278 1.35 -6.69 -2.84
N ALA A 279 1.37 -8.00 -3.10
CA ALA A 279 0.46 -8.61 -4.07
C ALA A 279 -1.01 -8.47 -3.63
N PHE A 280 -1.30 -8.59 -2.33
CA PHE A 280 -2.65 -8.43 -1.79
C PHE A 280 -3.11 -6.97 -1.83
N GLN A 281 -2.20 -6.00 -1.64
CA GLN A 281 -2.50 -4.58 -1.85
C GLN A 281 -2.93 -4.32 -3.30
N LEU A 282 -2.19 -4.87 -4.27
CA LEU A 282 -2.55 -4.77 -5.69
C LEU A 282 -3.89 -5.47 -5.98
N ASP A 283 -4.14 -6.63 -5.38
CA ASP A 283 -5.41 -7.35 -5.57
C ASP A 283 -6.62 -6.59 -4.99
N LEU A 284 -6.44 -5.83 -3.90
CA LEU A 284 -7.48 -4.92 -3.38
C LEU A 284 -7.82 -3.81 -4.37
N ILE A 285 -6.79 -3.17 -4.92
CA ILE A 285 -6.96 -2.09 -5.91
C ILE A 285 -7.63 -2.66 -7.16
N ARG A 286 -7.20 -3.83 -7.62
CA ARG A 286 -7.80 -4.52 -8.77
C ARG A 286 -9.25 -4.89 -8.50
N ALA A 287 -9.56 -5.45 -7.33
CA ALA A 287 -10.93 -5.80 -6.95
C ALA A 287 -11.86 -4.57 -7.04
N GLU A 288 -11.47 -3.44 -6.45
CA GLU A 288 -12.28 -2.22 -6.53
C GLU A 288 -12.35 -1.65 -7.96
N ALA A 289 -11.22 -1.64 -8.68
CA ALA A 289 -11.19 -1.14 -10.04
C ALA A 289 -12.07 -1.95 -10.98
N GLU A 290 -12.00 -3.28 -10.91
CA GLU A 290 -12.87 -4.17 -11.67
C GLU A 290 -14.34 -3.96 -11.29
N HIS A 291 -14.63 -3.82 -10.00
CA HIS A 291 -15.98 -3.57 -9.51
C HIS A 291 -16.59 -2.31 -10.11
N LEU A 292 -15.85 -1.20 -10.00
CA LEU A 292 -16.29 0.10 -10.49
C LEU A 292 -16.27 0.18 -12.01
N LEU A 293 -15.25 -0.32 -12.70
CA LEU A 293 -15.12 -0.21 -14.15
C LEU A 293 -16.16 -1.10 -14.87
N PHE A 294 -16.18 -2.39 -14.58
CA PHE A 294 -16.95 -3.34 -15.38
C PHE A 294 -18.42 -3.39 -14.98
N TYR A 295 -18.71 -3.36 -13.68
CA TYR A 295 -20.09 -3.55 -13.21
C TYR A 295 -20.84 -2.26 -12.95
N VAL A 296 -20.15 -1.16 -12.62
CA VAL A 296 -20.80 0.13 -12.31
C VAL A 296 -20.73 1.07 -13.51
N LEU A 297 -19.53 1.50 -13.90
CA LEU A 297 -19.32 2.45 -15.00
C LEU A 297 -19.78 1.87 -16.34
N GLY A 298 -19.46 0.60 -16.63
CA GLY A 298 -19.91 -0.09 -17.84
C GLY A 298 -21.43 -0.04 -18.01
N GLY A 299 -22.17 -0.47 -16.98
CA GLY A 299 -23.64 -0.46 -17.00
C GLY A 299 -24.24 0.95 -17.07
N MET A 300 -23.68 1.91 -16.32
CA MET A 300 -24.14 3.30 -16.37
C MET A 300 -23.83 3.99 -17.71
N LEU A 301 -22.71 3.67 -18.36
CA LEU A 301 -22.37 4.19 -19.68
C LEU A 301 -23.29 3.62 -20.75
N GLU A 302 -23.57 2.32 -20.72
CA GLU A 302 -24.52 1.69 -21.64
C GLU A 302 -25.92 2.33 -21.54
N GLU A 303 -26.40 2.54 -20.31
CA GLU A 303 -27.65 3.25 -20.05
C GLU A 303 -27.63 4.69 -20.58
N ALA A 304 -26.51 5.40 -20.40
CA ALA A 304 -26.31 6.76 -20.90
C ALA A 304 -26.28 6.82 -22.45
N LEU A 305 -25.66 5.83 -23.10
CA LEU A 305 -25.62 5.68 -24.55
C LEU A 305 -27.01 5.46 -25.14
N ILE A 306 -27.79 4.55 -24.55
CA ILE A 306 -29.14 4.25 -25.02
C ILE A 306 -30.06 5.46 -24.85
N SER A 307 -29.99 6.14 -23.71
CA SER A 307 -30.86 7.28 -23.38
C SER A 307 -30.35 8.64 -23.88
N SER A 308 -29.29 8.67 -24.71
CA SER A 308 -28.68 9.91 -25.16
C SER A 308 -29.64 10.75 -26.02
N PRO A 309 -29.76 12.07 -25.76
CA PRO A 309 -30.47 13.00 -26.63
C PRO A 309 -29.94 13.01 -28.06
N LEU A 310 -28.67 12.63 -28.26
CA LEU A 310 -28.04 12.53 -29.59
C LEU A 310 -28.73 11.50 -30.50
N ASN A 311 -29.46 10.53 -29.92
CA ASN A 311 -30.21 9.51 -30.66
C ASN A 311 -31.60 10.01 -31.09
N LEU A 312 -32.05 11.16 -30.58
CA LEU A 312 -33.35 11.73 -30.91
C LEU A 312 -33.23 12.61 -32.17
N PRO A 313 -34.27 12.66 -33.03
CA PRO A 313 -34.30 13.60 -34.13
C PRO A 313 -34.28 15.04 -33.60
N LEU A 314 -33.44 15.88 -34.20
CA LEU A 314 -33.41 17.31 -33.88
C LEU A 314 -34.80 17.92 -34.14
N PRO A 315 -35.30 18.77 -33.24
CA PRO A 315 -36.58 19.42 -33.45
C PRO A 315 -36.58 20.25 -34.74
N GLN A 316 -37.52 19.97 -35.64
CA GLN A 316 -37.63 20.66 -36.94
C GLN A 316 -38.23 22.06 -36.80
N THR A 317 -39.02 22.29 -35.75
CA THR A 317 -39.66 23.56 -35.42
C THR A 317 -38.99 24.19 -34.21
N LEU A 318 -38.49 25.41 -34.39
CA LEU A 318 -37.76 26.18 -33.38
C LEU A 318 -38.64 27.17 -32.62
N ASP A 319 -39.88 26.80 -32.27
CA ASP A 319 -40.66 27.63 -31.37
C ASP A 319 -40.08 27.60 -29.94
N ALA A 320 -40.47 28.58 -29.12
CA ALA A 320 -39.90 28.76 -27.79
C ALA A 320 -40.16 27.55 -26.87
N ALA A 321 -41.33 26.91 -27.00
CA ALA A 321 -41.71 25.75 -26.18
C ALA A 321 -40.88 24.51 -26.53
N THR A 322 -40.66 24.26 -27.82
CA THR A 322 -39.87 23.12 -28.31
C THR A 322 -38.40 23.26 -27.93
N ARG A 323 -37.84 24.48 -28.00
CA ARG A 323 -36.46 24.74 -27.54
C ARG A 323 -36.29 24.51 -26.05
N GLU A 324 -37.25 24.95 -25.23
CA GLU A 324 -37.20 24.76 -23.78
C GLU A 324 -37.31 23.27 -23.41
N GLN A 325 -38.21 22.53 -24.07
CA GLN A 325 -38.32 21.08 -23.89
C GLN A 325 -37.02 20.36 -24.27
N TRP A 326 -36.38 20.74 -25.39
CA TRP A 326 -35.11 20.18 -25.81
C TRP A 326 -33.97 20.44 -24.81
N ARG A 327 -33.87 21.68 -24.31
CA ARG A 327 -32.89 22.04 -23.27
C ARG A 327 -33.08 21.21 -22.01
N ARG A 328 -34.33 21.03 -21.58
CA ARG A 328 -34.66 20.20 -20.42
C ARG A 328 -34.21 18.75 -20.59
N VAL A 329 -34.47 18.14 -21.74
CA VAL A 329 -34.02 16.77 -22.05
C VAL A 329 -32.49 16.66 -21.99
N CYS A 330 -31.78 17.65 -22.56
CA CYS A 330 -30.31 17.69 -22.49
C CYS A 330 -29.82 17.86 -21.05
N ASP A 331 -30.41 18.78 -20.27
CA ASP A 331 -30.04 19.06 -18.88
C ASP A 331 -30.30 17.86 -17.97
N GLU A 332 -31.42 17.17 -18.14
CA GLU A 332 -31.74 15.94 -17.40
C GLU A 332 -30.73 14.83 -17.70
N TRP A 333 -30.33 14.65 -18.97
CA TRP A 333 -29.32 13.67 -19.34
C TRP A 333 -27.92 14.04 -18.81
N LEU A 334 -27.53 15.32 -18.89
CA LEU A 334 -26.25 15.80 -18.36
C LEU A 334 -26.17 15.68 -16.84
N ALA A 335 -27.26 15.94 -16.13
CA ALA A 335 -27.35 15.74 -14.69
C ALA A 335 -27.21 14.25 -14.33
N ARG A 336 -27.93 13.37 -15.04
CA ARG A 336 -27.90 11.92 -14.81
C ARG A 336 -26.53 11.28 -15.05
N THR A 337 -25.76 11.80 -16.01
CA THR A 337 -24.44 11.26 -16.37
C THR A 337 -23.28 11.88 -15.59
N LYS A 338 -23.51 12.96 -14.82
CA LYS A 338 -22.47 13.61 -14.02
C LYS A 338 -21.85 12.69 -12.96
N PRO A 339 -22.61 11.85 -12.23
CA PRO A 339 -22.01 10.91 -11.28
C PRO A 339 -21.07 9.88 -11.93
N THR A 340 -21.42 9.38 -13.13
CA THR A 340 -20.56 8.46 -13.89
C THR A 340 -19.22 9.09 -14.22
N GLU A 341 -19.23 10.36 -14.62
CA GLU A 341 -18.01 11.15 -14.86
C GLU A 341 -17.16 11.24 -13.58
N ILE A 342 -17.76 11.63 -12.46
CA ILE A 342 -17.05 11.79 -11.17
C ILE A 342 -16.38 10.47 -10.74
N VAL A 343 -17.08 9.34 -10.86
CA VAL A 343 -16.53 8.01 -10.51
C VAL A 343 -15.41 7.61 -11.47
N GLY A 344 -15.56 7.90 -12.77
CA GLY A 344 -14.50 7.68 -13.75
C GLY A 344 -13.23 8.47 -13.43
N GLU A 345 -13.36 9.73 -13.05
CA GLU A 345 -12.24 10.58 -12.63
C GLU A 345 -11.57 10.07 -11.35
N TYR A 346 -12.37 9.70 -10.34
CA TYR A 346 -11.87 9.07 -9.11
C TYR A 346 -11.02 7.83 -9.42
N LEU A 347 -11.54 6.92 -10.25
CA LEU A 347 -10.85 5.68 -10.55
C LEU A 347 -9.60 5.92 -11.40
N LEU A 348 -9.62 6.87 -12.35
CA LEU A 348 -8.42 7.27 -13.10
C LEU A 348 -7.32 7.79 -12.17
N ASN A 349 -7.67 8.67 -11.23
CA ASN A 349 -6.72 9.20 -10.25
C ASN A 349 -6.12 8.10 -9.38
N LYS A 350 -6.94 7.12 -8.98
CA LYS A 350 -6.46 5.95 -8.22
C LYS A 350 -5.51 5.08 -9.04
N LEU A 351 -5.85 4.76 -10.30
CA LEU A 351 -5.03 3.89 -11.16
C LEU A 351 -3.73 4.55 -11.62
N MET A 352 -3.65 5.89 -11.67
CA MET A 352 -2.39 6.60 -11.95
C MET A 352 -1.29 6.32 -10.91
N GLY A 353 -1.65 5.90 -9.68
CA GLY A 353 -0.67 5.47 -8.69
C GLY A 353 -0.01 4.11 -9.00
N TYR A 354 -0.53 3.36 -9.97
CA TYR A 354 -0.11 1.99 -10.31
C TYR A 354 0.02 1.78 -11.85
N PRO A 355 0.80 2.62 -12.55
CA PRO A 355 0.75 2.72 -14.02
C PRO A 355 1.27 1.49 -14.76
N GLU A 356 2.13 0.68 -14.13
CA GLU A 356 2.67 -0.55 -14.72
C GLU A 356 1.77 -1.75 -14.41
N GLN A 357 1.32 -1.86 -13.16
CA GLN A 357 0.56 -3.00 -12.64
C GLN A 357 -0.92 -2.97 -13.08
N MET A 358 -1.47 -1.79 -13.34
CA MET A 358 -2.88 -1.57 -13.70
C MET A 358 -3.04 -0.95 -15.10
N ARG A 359 -2.05 -1.16 -15.99
CA ARG A 359 -2.02 -0.51 -17.30
C ARG A 359 -3.25 -0.83 -18.15
N GLN A 360 -3.72 -2.08 -18.13
CA GLN A 360 -4.85 -2.51 -18.94
C GLN A 360 -6.15 -1.87 -18.47
N GLU A 361 -6.41 -1.92 -17.17
CA GLU A 361 -7.55 -1.30 -16.50
C GLU A 361 -7.54 0.22 -16.70
N TYR A 362 -6.37 0.85 -16.61
CA TYR A 362 -6.20 2.27 -16.85
C TYR A 362 -6.57 2.67 -18.28
N HIS A 363 -6.05 1.97 -19.31
CA HIS A 363 -6.38 2.28 -20.70
C HIS A 363 -7.86 2.07 -20.98
N LEU A 364 -8.43 0.96 -20.52
CA LEU A 364 -9.85 0.69 -20.72
C LEU A 364 -10.74 1.77 -20.06
N LEU A 365 -10.42 2.14 -18.81
CA LEU A 365 -11.13 3.20 -18.12
C LEU A 365 -10.98 4.55 -18.82
N ARG A 366 -9.78 4.86 -19.31
CA ARG A 366 -9.51 6.09 -20.05
C ARG A 366 -10.36 6.18 -21.30
N ASP A 367 -10.44 5.11 -22.10
CA ASP A 367 -11.27 5.08 -23.30
C ASP A 367 -12.77 5.27 -22.98
N VAL A 368 -13.25 4.60 -21.93
CA VAL A 368 -14.63 4.73 -21.41
C VAL A 368 -14.90 6.17 -20.96
N TYR A 369 -13.96 6.78 -20.24
CA TYR A 369 -14.08 8.12 -19.71
C TYR A 369 -14.03 9.19 -20.81
N GLU A 370 -13.09 9.09 -21.75
CA GLU A 370 -12.97 9.99 -22.89
C GLU A 370 -14.25 9.96 -23.74
N ARG A 371 -14.79 8.76 -24.02
CA ARG A 371 -16.05 8.61 -24.75
C ARG A 371 -17.23 9.27 -24.03
N LEU A 372 -17.32 9.13 -22.71
CA LEU A 372 -18.36 9.80 -21.92
C LEU A 372 -18.23 11.33 -22.00
N GLN A 373 -17.01 11.86 -21.94
CA GLN A 373 -16.74 13.29 -22.07
C GLN A 373 -17.15 13.82 -23.44
N GLU A 374 -16.73 13.16 -24.53
CA GLU A 374 -17.10 13.54 -25.89
C GLU A 374 -18.62 13.57 -26.12
N MET A 375 -19.34 12.60 -25.56
CA MET A 375 -20.80 12.57 -25.58
C MET A 375 -21.40 13.75 -24.83
N ARG A 376 -20.91 14.05 -23.63
CA ARG A 376 -21.38 15.17 -22.81
C ARG A 376 -21.14 16.51 -23.49
N GLU A 377 -19.97 16.71 -24.08
CA GLU A 377 -19.67 17.89 -24.89
C GLU A 377 -20.59 18.01 -26.11
N SER A 378 -20.91 16.89 -26.76
CA SER A 378 -21.81 16.87 -27.91
C SER A 378 -23.25 17.22 -27.53
N VAL A 379 -23.75 16.69 -26.41
CA VAL A 379 -25.06 17.06 -25.85
C VAL A 379 -25.08 18.53 -25.44
N MET A 380 -24.02 19.04 -24.81
CA MET A 380 -23.88 20.47 -24.48
C MET A 380 -23.91 21.37 -25.73
N ARG A 381 -23.25 20.95 -26.82
CA ARG A 381 -23.32 21.66 -28.10
C ARG A 381 -24.73 21.65 -28.68
N GLN A 382 -25.45 20.53 -28.63
CA GLN A 382 -26.83 20.43 -29.11
C GLN A 382 -27.83 21.21 -28.24
N ARG A 383 -27.61 21.29 -26.93
CA ARG A 383 -28.41 22.09 -26.00
C ARG A 383 -28.37 23.58 -26.34
N ASN A 384 -27.23 24.06 -26.82
CA ASN A 384 -26.97 25.48 -27.09
C ASN A 384 -27.25 25.91 -28.54
N ARG A 385 -27.55 24.97 -29.44
CA ARG A 385 -28.10 25.23 -30.77
C ARG A 385 -29.59 25.56 -30.65
#